data_AF-A0AAW2LFQ0-F1
#
_entry.id   AF-A0AAW2LFQ0-F1
#
_cell.length_a   1.000
_cell.length_b   1.000
_cell.length_c   1.000
_cell.angle_alpha   90.00
_cell.angle_beta   90.00
_cell.angle_gamma   90.00
#
_symmetry.space_group_name_H-M   'P 1'
#
loop_
_entity.id
_entity.type
_entity.pdbx_description
1 polymer ?
#
loop_
_entity_poly.entity_id
_entity_poly.type
_entity_poly.pdbx_seq_one_letter_code
_entity_poly.pdbx_strand_id
1 'polypeptide(L)'
;MHMMEQYKGAPFGELSPHVFAVADASYSQTHFWRHLAMREPLGMIIQGCRNVQARSPQQLPYLNQSKIYELEGVSNAEEYVKTRRAMGIVGISDNEQEAIFRTLAGILHLGNVEFSLGREHDSSVIKDQKSNFHLQMAANLFRCDVNLLLATLTTRSIQTYEGIIVKALDCNAAVAGRDALAKTVYARLFDCFEQFCINFANEKLQQHFNEKPIGIIALLDEAWYTRSSMLMFPKSTHETFSNKLFQNFRAHPRLEKAKFSETDFTISHYAGKVNYQTETFLDKNRDYVVVEHCNLLASSRCRFISGLFPPLPEESSRSSYKFSSVASRFKGVLEAVRISLAGYPTRKTYHEFVDRFGIIALDIMDGSYDDKTMTEKILQRLKLGNFQLGKTKVFLRAGQIAILDSRRAEVLDSAAKRIQGRLRTYLARREYVTMHIAAISLQACCRGYLARNKFAEMRETAAALVIQKYLRGWFFRHAYMQLQLASVLIQSSIRGFSTRRKFLYRKEDRAATLIQARWRMFKIRSIYRNRQSKIIAIQCLWRQKLAKRELRSLRIMGGS
;
A
#
# COMPACT_ATOMS: atom_id res chain seq x y z
N MET A 1 35.41 14.96 -8.43
CA MET A 1 34.25 15.76 -7.97
C MET A 1 32.92 15.26 -8.54
N HIS A 2 32.81 14.91 -9.83
CA HIS A 2 31.51 14.59 -10.45
C HIS A 2 30.78 13.32 -10.01
N MET A 3 31.48 12.25 -9.59
CA MET A 3 30.82 10.97 -9.28
C MET A 3 30.20 10.93 -7.86
N MET A 4 30.75 11.70 -6.90
CA MET A 4 30.29 11.69 -5.50
C MET A 4 28.96 12.44 -5.30
N GLU A 5 28.67 13.45 -6.13
CA GLU A 5 27.37 14.13 -6.11
C GLU A 5 26.24 13.25 -6.66
N GLN A 6 26.55 12.30 -7.55
CA GLN A 6 25.56 11.41 -8.18
C GLN A 6 25.00 10.35 -7.23
N TYR A 7 25.72 10.00 -6.15
CA TYR A 7 25.31 8.97 -5.18
C TYR A 7 24.73 9.54 -3.88
N LYS A 8 24.79 10.86 -3.69
CA LYS A 8 24.33 11.52 -2.47
C LYS A 8 22.80 11.63 -2.49
N GLY A 9 22.10 10.75 -1.74
CA GLY A 9 20.63 10.76 -1.62
C GLY A 9 19.88 9.78 -2.54
N ALA A 10 20.57 8.91 -3.28
CA ALA A 10 19.93 7.94 -4.17
C ALA A 10 19.46 6.67 -3.41
N PRO A 11 18.22 6.16 -3.64
CA PRO A 11 17.72 4.93 -3.04
C PRO A 11 18.42 3.67 -3.58
N PHE A 12 18.43 2.61 -2.77
CA PHE A 12 19.14 1.37 -3.07
C PHE A 12 18.52 0.65 -4.30
N GLY A 13 19.22 0.64 -5.43
CA GLY A 13 18.82 -0.09 -6.64
C GLY A 13 18.84 0.71 -7.96
N GLU A 14 18.97 2.04 -7.92
CA GLU A 14 18.93 2.87 -9.14
C GLU A 14 20.27 3.00 -9.90
N LEU A 15 21.40 2.77 -9.22
CA LEU A 15 22.74 2.88 -9.80
C LEU A 15 23.53 1.58 -9.61
N SER A 16 24.41 1.26 -10.57
CA SER A 16 25.32 0.11 -10.47
C SER A 16 26.08 0.16 -9.13
N PRO A 17 26.16 -0.95 -8.37
CA PRO A 17 26.64 -0.94 -7.00
C PRO A 17 28.12 -0.56 -6.96
N HIS A 18 28.39 0.69 -6.59
CA HIS A 18 29.73 1.20 -6.36
C HIS A 18 30.09 0.97 -4.89
N VAL A 19 31.34 0.56 -4.60
CA VAL A 19 31.83 0.33 -3.23
C VAL A 19 31.56 1.50 -2.32
N PHE A 20 31.60 2.70 -2.88
CA PHE A 20 31.30 3.92 -2.14
C PHE A 20 29.82 4.05 -1.76
N ALA A 21 28.86 3.59 -2.58
CA ALA A 21 27.44 3.63 -2.22
C ALA A 21 27.09 2.55 -1.18
N VAL A 22 27.77 1.38 -1.24
CA VAL A 22 27.63 0.33 -0.23
C VAL A 22 28.33 0.73 1.06
N ALA A 23 29.53 1.31 0.97
CA ALA A 23 30.25 1.87 2.11
C ALA A 23 29.51 3.07 2.67
N ASP A 24 29.00 4.02 1.89
CA ASP A 24 28.24 5.17 2.38
C ASP A 24 26.88 4.77 2.93
N ALA A 25 26.19 3.77 2.38
CA ALA A 25 24.97 3.23 2.99
C ALA A 25 25.28 2.46 4.29
N SER A 26 26.33 1.64 4.29
CA SER A 26 26.74 0.85 5.47
C SER A 26 27.37 1.73 6.54
N TYR A 27 28.11 2.77 6.15
CA TYR A 27 28.74 3.80 6.98
C TYR A 27 27.68 4.80 7.43
N SER A 28 26.70 5.18 6.60
CA SER A 28 25.54 5.96 7.04
C SER A 28 24.68 5.16 8.02
N GLN A 29 24.49 3.84 7.85
CA GLN A 29 23.80 3.00 8.82
C GLN A 29 24.63 2.71 10.08
N THR A 30 25.93 2.46 10.01
CA THR A 30 26.78 2.28 11.21
C THR A 30 27.06 3.59 11.93
N HIS A 31 27.18 4.72 11.22
CA HIS A 31 27.27 6.07 11.78
C HIS A 31 25.92 6.55 12.33
N PHE A 32 24.79 6.12 11.73
CA PHE A 32 23.45 6.22 12.30
C PHE A 32 23.44 5.58 13.68
N TRP A 33 23.91 4.34 13.85
CA TRP A 33 24.03 3.72 15.17
C TRP A 33 25.08 4.38 16.09
N ARG A 34 26.20 4.87 15.56
CA ARG A 34 27.29 5.52 16.32
C ARG A 34 26.91 6.92 16.84
N HIS A 35 26.00 7.63 16.13
CA HIS A 35 25.45 8.92 16.56
C HIS A 35 24.16 8.78 17.37
N LEU A 36 23.31 7.78 17.09
CA LEU A 36 22.05 7.56 17.80
C LEU A 36 22.22 7.18 19.27
N ALA A 37 23.31 6.49 19.61
CA ALA A 37 23.52 6.02 20.97
C ALA A 37 23.90 7.12 21.97
N MET A 38 24.12 8.35 21.51
CA MET A 38 24.67 9.41 22.35
C MET A 38 23.94 10.76 22.29
N ARG A 39 22.97 10.99 21.40
CA ARG A 39 22.43 12.37 21.24
C ARG A 39 20.92 12.42 21.23
N GLU A 40 20.39 12.81 22.39
CA GLU A 40 18.99 13.17 22.67
C GLU A 40 17.86 12.13 22.67
N PRO A 41 18.03 10.81 22.53
CA PRO A 41 16.96 9.92 22.97
C PRO A 41 16.93 9.81 24.50
N LEU A 42 17.91 10.38 25.23
CA LEU A 42 17.98 10.32 26.70
C LEU A 42 16.76 10.95 27.36
N GLY A 43 16.24 12.08 26.87
CA GLY A 43 15.03 12.68 27.45
C GLY A 43 13.82 11.74 27.45
N MET A 44 13.69 10.90 26.41
CA MET A 44 12.56 9.97 26.23
C MET A 44 12.83 8.53 26.70
N ILE A 45 14.04 8.02 26.56
CA ILE A 45 14.52 6.77 27.19
C ILE A 45 14.38 6.89 28.72
N ILE A 46 14.69 8.06 29.26
CA ILE A 46 14.56 8.35 30.69
C ILE A 46 13.09 8.55 31.11
N GLN A 47 12.19 8.97 30.22
CA GLN A 47 10.75 8.97 30.51
C GLN A 47 10.13 7.55 30.55
N GLY A 48 10.68 6.59 29.78
CA GLY A 48 10.26 5.18 29.84
C GLY A 48 10.66 4.49 31.14
N CYS A 49 11.84 4.81 31.67
CA CYS A 49 12.31 4.39 32.99
C CYS A 49 11.96 5.45 34.05
N ARG A 50 10.77 5.37 34.67
CA ARG A 50 10.19 6.32 35.66
C ARG A 50 11.11 6.87 36.80
N ASN A 51 12.37 6.44 36.94
CA ASN A 51 13.25 6.74 38.08
C ASN A 51 14.65 7.31 37.72
N VAL A 52 14.94 7.69 36.47
CA VAL A 52 16.23 8.35 36.13
C VAL A 52 15.99 9.85 35.95
N GLN A 53 16.79 10.71 36.57
CA GLN A 53 16.67 12.16 36.37
C GLN A 53 17.23 12.55 34.99
N ALA A 54 16.38 13.07 34.10
CA ALA A 54 16.79 13.51 32.78
C ALA A 54 17.74 14.72 32.87
N ARG A 55 18.96 14.59 32.33
CA ARG A 55 19.93 15.69 32.20
C ARG A 55 20.12 16.07 30.75
N SER A 56 20.34 17.36 30.51
CA SER A 56 20.65 17.88 29.18
C SER A 56 22.01 17.35 28.68
N PRO A 57 22.19 17.08 27.38
CA PRO A 57 23.47 16.61 26.80
C PRO A 57 24.69 17.47 27.16
N GLN A 58 24.49 18.76 27.43
CA GLN A 58 25.51 19.72 27.85
C GLN A 58 26.17 19.38 29.19
N GLN A 59 25.45 18.67 30.07
CA GLN A 59 25.89 18.30 31.41
C GLN A 59 26.60 16.93 31.45
N LEU A 60 26.71 16.23 30.32
CA LEU A 60 27.30 14.90 30.24
C LEU A 60 28.72 14.98 29.65
N PRO A 61 29.78 14.60 30.40
CA PRO A 61 31.17 14.70 29.97
C PRO A 61 31.50 13.95 28.67
N TYR A 62 30.77 12.88 28.35
CA TYR A 62 30.95 12.14 27.09
C TYR A 62 30.28 12.81 25.89
N LEU A 63 29.36 13.76 26.09
CA LEU A 63 28.56 14.39 25.04
C LEU A 63 28.88 15.86 24.82
N ASN A 64 29.47 16.53 25.81
CA ASN A 64 29.67 17.97 25.78
C ASN A 64 31.00 18.43 25.17
N GLN A 65 31.95 17.52 24.95
CA GLN A 65 33.32 17.84 24.48
C GLN A 65 33.34 18.50 23.10
N SER A 66 32.46 18.10 22.19
CA SER A 66 32.40 18.65 20.84
C SER A 66 31.65 19.99 20.72
N LYS A 67 30.94 20.42 21.78
CA LYS A 67 30.09 21.63 21.81
C LYS A 67 28.99 21.72 20.72
N ILE A 68 28.75 20.64 19.97
CA ILE A 68 27.71 20.49 18.96
C ILE A 68 26.61 19.59 19.54
N TYR A 69 25.41 20.13 19.69
CA TYR A 69 24.27 19.46 20.34
C TYR A 69 23.13 19.18 19.36
N GLU A 70 22.93 20.05 18.38
CA GLU A 70 21.88 19.94 17.36
C GLU A 70 22.49 19.82 15.97
N LEU A 71 21.86 19.03 15.11
CA LEU A 71 22.19 18.89 13.69
C LEU A 71 21.10 19.58 12.88
N GLU A 72 21.51 20.44 11.94
CA GLU A 72 20.58 21.20 11.12
C GLU A 72 19.69 20.25 10.28
N GLY A 73 18.37 20.37 10.44
CA GLY A 73 17.38 19.58 9.70
C GLY A 73 17.13 18.16 10.22
N VAL A 74 17.70 17.75 11.36
CA VAL A 74 17.47 16.40 11.93
C VAL A 74 17.00 16.49 13.38
N SER A 75 15.79 15.99 13.65
CA SER A 75 15.24 15.88 14.99
C SER A 75 15.66 14.57 15.66
N ASN A 76 16.42 14.65 16.74
CA ASN A 76 16.86 13.47 17.49
C ASN A 76 15.69 12.64 18.07
N ALA A 77 14.59 13.31 18.42
CA ALA A 77 13.38 12.65 18.92
C ALA A 77 12.69 11.80 17.84
N GLU A 78 12.64 12.30 16.60
CA GLU A 78 12.09 11.53 15.48
C GLU A 78 12.98 10.34 15.13
N GLU A 79 14.30 10.54 15.13
CA GLU A 79 15.27 9.47 14.85
C GLU A 79 15.24 8.36 15.91
N TYR A 80 14.99 8.70 17.18
CA TYR A 80 14.77 7.70 18.23
C TYR A 80 13.57 6.79 17.92
N VAL A 81 12.44 7.38 17.54
CA VAL A 81 11.21 6.64 17.20
C VAL A 81 11.46 5.74 15.98
N LYS A 82 12.13 6.26 14.94
CA LYS A 82 12.52 5.49 13.76
C LYS A 82 13.41 4.31 14.13
N THR A 83 14.37 4.51 15.04
CA THR A 83 15.30 3.47 15.48
C THR A 83 14.63 2.36 16.28
N ARG A 84 13.73 2.70 17.22
CA ARG A 84 12.92 1.70 17.92
C ARG A 84 12.06 0.88 16.97
N ARG A 85 11.44 1.55 15.99
CA ARG A 85 10.66 0.88 14.96
C ARG A 85 11.51 -0.08 14.14
N ALA A 86 12.73 0.33 13.75
CA ALA A 86 13.66 -0.51 13.04
C ALA A 86 14.09 -1.73 13.87
N MET A 87 14.40 -1.56 15.16
CA MET A 87 14.70 -2.67 16.09
C MET A 87 13.55 -3.70 16.14
N GLY A 88 12.31 -3.22 16.22
CA GLY A 88 11.12 -4.09 16.20
C GLY A 88 10.97 -4.85 14.89
N ILE A 89 11.25 -4.23 13.74
CA ILE A 89 11.22 -4.89 12.42
C ILE A 89 12.29 -5.99 12.31
N VAL A 90 13.47 -5.73 12.89
CA VAL A 90 14.60 -6.68 12.92
C VAL A 90 14.34 -7.85 13.89
N GLY A 91 13.29 -7.77 14.71
CA GLY A 91 12.88 -8.82 15.64
C GLY A 91 13.47 -8.69 17.03
N ILE A 92 14.02 -7.53 17.40
CA ILE A 92 14.51 -7.24 18.75
C ILE A 92 13.30 -6.90 19.64
N SER A 93 13.09 -7.69 20.69
CA SER A 93 11.94 -7.53 21.58
C SER A 93 11.99 -6.22 22.36
N ASP A 94 10.83 -5.69 22.78
CA ASP A 94 10.77 -4.45 23.56
C ASP A 94 11.56 -4.54 24.87
N ASN A 95 11.64 -5.73 25.47
CA ASN A 95 12.44 -5.99 26.68
C ASN A 95 13.95 -5.88 26.41
N GLU A 96 14.40 -6.34 25.24
CA GLU A 96 15.80 -6.22 24.81
C GLU A 96 16.13 -4.78 24.42
N GLN A 97 15.23 -4.09 23.71
CA GLN A 97 15.37 -2.66 23.41
C GLN A 97 15.55 -1.84 24.68
N GLU A 98 14.73 -2.09 25.70
CA GLU A 98 14.85 -1.42 27.00
C GLU A 98 16.18 -1.77 27.70
N ALA A 99 16.66 -3.01 27.59
CA ALA A 99 17.96 -3.40 28.13
C ALA A 99 19.13 -2.70 27.43
N ILE A 100 19.06 -2.52 26.11
CA ILE A 100 20.03 -1.76 25.31
C ILE A 100 20.08 -0.31 25.79
N PHE A 101 18.93 0.37 25.82
CA PHE A 101 18.88 1.77 26.22
C PHE A 101 19.26 2.00 27.68
N ARG A 102 18.90 1.08 28.58
CA ARG A 102 19.36 1.08 29.97
C ARG A 102 20.88 0.96 30.08
N THR A 103 21.50 0.11 29.26
CA THR A 103 22.96 -0.07 29.24
C THR A 103 23.66 1.20 28.76
N LEU A 104 23.12 1.86 27.73
CA LEU A 104 23.62 3.17 27.25
C LEU A 104 23.49 4.26 28.32
N ALA A 105 22.38 4.30 29.04
CA ALA A 105 22.21 5.22 30.18
C ALA A 105 23.26 4.94 31.28
N GLY A 106 23.56 3.68 31.56
CA GLY A 106 24.60 3.27 32.51
C GLY A 106 25.99 3.81 32.15
N ILE A 107 26.36 3.75 30.85
CA ILE A 107 27.63 4.30 30.33
C ILE A 107 27.71 5.81 30.58
N LEU A 108 26.60 6.54 30.37
CA LEU A 108 26.58 7.99 30.54
C LEU A 108 26.64 8.42 32.01
N HIS A 109 26.00 7.68 32.92
CA HIS A 109 26.18 7.90 34.34
C HIS A 109 27.61 7.61 34.78
N LEU A 110 28.22 6.54 34.26
CA LEU A 110 29.61 6.19 34.54
C LEU A 110 30.58 7.32 34.16
N GLY A 111 30.37 8.02 33.04
CA GLY A 111 31.21 9.14 32.62
C GLY A 111 31.19 10.38 33.52
N ASN A 112 30.22 10.49 34.43
CA ASN A 112 30.13 11.56 35.42
C ASN A 112 30.86 11.26 36.73
N VAL A 113 31.46 10.07 36.88
CA VAL A 113 32.20 9.71 38.09
C VAL A 113 33.57 10.37 38.06
N GLU A 114 33.83 11.26 39.02
CA GLU A 114 35.13 11.91 39.22
C GLU A 114 35.86 11.32 40.44
N PHE A 115 37.19 11.31 40.35
CA PHE A 115 38.08 10.77 41.38
C PHE A 115 38.95 11.89 41.98
N SER A 116 39.28 11.75 43.27
CA SER A 116 40.22 12.59 44.01
C SER A 116 41.31 11.74 44.66
N LEU A 117 42.41 12.37 45.07
CA LEU A 117 43.52 11.71 45.76
C LEU A 117 43.03 11.00 47.03
N GLY A 118 43.47 9.76 47.21
CA GLY A 118 43.18 8.94 48.38
C GLY A 118 44.15 9.16 49.52
N ARG A 119 44.13 8.25 50.52
CA ARG A 119 45.00 8.33 51.70
C ARG A 119 46.48 8.12 51.36
N GLU A 120 46.75 7.33 50.32
CA GLU A 120 48.08 7.10 49.77
C GLU A 120 48.25 7.86 48.45
N HIS A 121 49.46 8.32 48.13
CA HIS A 121 49.76 9.09 46.91
C HIS A 121 49.34 8.36 45.61
N ASP A 122 49.41 7.03 45.63
CA ASP A 122 49.07 6.17 44.48
C ASP A 122 47.64 5.61 44.55
N SER A 123 46.80 6.16 45.43
CA SER A 123 45.41 5.74 45.61
C SER A 123 44.40 6.81 45.19
N SER A 124 43.21 6.37 44.78
CA SER A 124 42.11 7.24 44.35
C SER A 124 40.82 6.90 45.10
N VAL A 125 40.01 7.93 45.36
CA VAL A 125 38.70 7.83 46.01
C VAL A 125 37.70 8.64 45.20
N ILE A 126 36.41 8.37 45.34
CA ILE A 126 35.35 9.18 44.72
C ILE A 126 35.42 10.61 45.24
N LYS A 127 35.39 11.59 44.32
CA LYS A 127 35.60 13.01 44.64
C LYS A 127 34.50 13.63 45.50
N ASP A 128 33.24 13.39 45.17
CA ASP A 128 32.10 14.06 45.79
C ASP A 128 30.83 13.19 45.84
N GLN A 129 29.83 13.64 46.61
CA GLN A 129 28.54 12.95 46.72
C GLN A 129 27.82 12.83 45.38
N LYS A 130 28.04 13.77 44.44
CA LYS A 130 27.46 13.67 43.08
C LYS A 130 28.09 12.52 42.30
N SER A 131 29.42 12.38 42.31
CA SER A 131 30.11 11.25 41.69
C SER A 131 29.68 9.92 42.31
N ASN A 132 29.46 9.89 43.63
CA ASN A 132 28.96 8.69 44.31
C ASN A 132 27.52 8.33 43.87
N PHE A 133 26.64 9.33 43.71
CA PHE A 133 25.30 9.12 43.15
C PHE A 133 25.37 8.55 41.72
N HIS A 134 26.27 9.07 40.88
CA HIS A 134 26.47 8.58 39.52
C HIS A 134 27.00 7.15 39.48
N LEU A 135 27.91 6.79 40.38
CA LEU A 135 28.43 5.44 40.52
C LEU A 135 27.32 4.45 40.94
N GLN A 136 26.51 4.82 41.93
CA GLN A 136 25.36 4.01 42.38
C GLN A 136 24.33 3.84 41.26
N MET A 137 24.05 4.90 40.50
CA MET A 137 23.13 4.84 39.37
C MET A 137 23.68 3.95 38.25
N ALA A 138 24.97 4.06 37.91
CA ALA A 138 25.60 3.21 36.91
C ALA A 138 25.55 1.73 37.31
N ALA A 139 25.85 1.40 38.57
CA ALA A 139 25.74 0.05 39.10
C ALA A 139 24.29 -0.49 39.05
N ASN A 140 23.30 0.34 39.38
CA ASN A 140 21.88 -0.02 39.28
C ASN A 140 21.44 -0.28 37.83
N LEU A 141 21.89 0.53 36.87
CA LEU A 141 21.56 0.38 35.45
C LEU A 141 22.25 -0.84 34.83
N PHE A 142 23.52 -1.09 35.20
CA PHE A 142 24.25 -2.30 34.83
C PHE A 142 23.83 -3.54 35.63
N ARG A 143 23.02 -3.38 36.69
CA ARG A 143 22.58 -4.43 37.61
C ARG A 143 23.75 -5.23 38.21
N CYS A 144 24.83 -4.54 38.55
CA CYS A 144 26.03 -5.10 39.18
C CYS A 144 26.22 -4.55 40.62
N ASP A 145 27.13 -5.15 41.36
CA ASP A 145 27.46 -4.72 42.72
C ASP A 145 28.23 -3.39 42.71
N VAL A 146 27.75 -2.40 43.48
CA VAL A 146 28.33 -1.05 43.57
C VAL A 146 29.74 -1.09 44.13
N ASN A 147 29.99 -1.92 45.16
CA ASN A 147 31.29 -2.03 45.82
C ASN A 147 32.29 -2.72 44.89
N LEU A 148 31.84 -3.73 44.14
CA LEU A 148 32.68 -4.40 43.15
C LEU A 148 33.00 -3.46 41.97
N LEU A 149 32.03 -2.66 41.52
CA LEU A 149 32.26 -1.63 40.51
C LEU A 149 33.28 -0.58 41.00
N LEU A 150 33.17 -0.13 42.25
CA LEU A 150 34.13 0.80 42.85
C LEU A 150 35.53 0.19 42.93
N ALA A 151 35.65 -1.03 43.43
CA ALA A 151 36.93 -1.75 43.52
C ALA A 151 37.56 -1.93 42.13
N THR A 152 36.75 -2.25 41.12
CA THR A 152 37.20 -2.42 39.73
C THR A 152 37.74 -1.12 39.11
N LEU A 153 37.28 0.04 39.56
CA LEU A 153 37.73 1.36 39.07
C LEU A 153 38.92 1.92 39.84
N THR A 154 39.07 1.56 41.12
CA THR A 154 40.06 2.15 42.04
C THR A 154 41.22 1.22 42.40
N THR A 155 41.11 -0.06 42.05
CA THR A 155 42.14 -1.06 42.33
C THR A 155 42.40 -1.91 41.08
N ARG A 156 43.60 -2.49 41.02
CA ARG A 156 43.99 -3.43 39.98
C ARG A 156 44.47 -4.71 40.64
N SER A 157 43.94 -5.85 40.18
CA SER A 157 44.42 -7.15 40.62
C SER A 157 45.62 -7.57 39.76
N ILE A 158 46.69 -7.98 40.40
CA ILE A 158 47.91 -8.49 39.76
C ILE A 158 48.08 -9.91 40.22
N GLN A 159 47.90 -10.85 39.30
CA GLN A 159 48.08 -12.27 39.56
C GLN A 159 49.57 -12.59 39.50
N THR A 160 50.15 -12.92 40.64
CA THR A 160 51.54 -13.38 40.78
C THR A 160 51.57 -14.88 41.06
N TYR A 161 52.75 -15.51 40.97
CA TYR A 161 52.92 -16.93 41.31
C TYR A 161 52.54 -17.25 42.76
N GLU A 162 52.57 -16.26 43.65
CA GLU A 162 52.30 -16.39 45.09
C GLU A 162 50.87 -15.99 45.49
N GLY A 163 50.06 -15.47 44.57
CA GLY A 163 48.68 -15.07 44.83
C GLY A 163 48.24 -13.81 44.08
N ILE A 164 47.00 -13.36 44.38
CA ILE A 164 46.41 -12.15 43.81
C ILE A 164 46.80 -10.96 44.69
N ILE A 165 47.61 -10.05 44.17
CA ILE A 165 47.98 -8.80 44.83
C ILE A 165 47.05 -7.71 44.32
N VAL A 166 46.34 -7.02 45.22
CA VAL A 166 45.48 -5.89 44.86
C VAL A 166 46.26 -4.60 45.08
N LYS A 167 46.51 -3.85 44.00
CA LYS A 167 47.20 -2.55 44.04
C LYS A 167 46.19 -1.41 43.83
N ALA A 168 46.27 -0.36 44.63
CA ALA A 168 45.48 0.86 44.40
C ALA A 168 45.90 1.58 43.12
N LEU A 169 44.93 2.24 42.48
CA LEU A 169 45.14 3.04 41.27
C LEU A 169 45.11 4.54 41.61
N ASP A 170 45.98 5.30 40.96
CA ASP A 170 45.98 6.76 41.03
C ASP A 170 44.80 7.34 40.25
N CYS A 171 44.55 8.64 40.40
CA CYS A 171 43.38 9.30 39.79
C CYS A 171 43.36 9.16 38.26
N ASN A 172 44.53 9.25 37.61
CA ASN A 172 44.63 9.15 36.17
C ASN A 172 44.36 7.72 35.68
N ALA A 173 44.89 6.70 36.36
CA ALA A 173 44.58 5.31 36.01
C ALA A 173 43.12 4.95 36.30
N ALA A 174 42.51 5.50 37.35
CA ALA A 174 41.08 5.29 37.65
C ALA A 174 40.17 5.90 36.57
N VAL A 175 40.47 7.12 36.11
CA VAL A 175 39.77 7.75 34.97
C VAL A 175 39.95 6.93 33.69
N ALA A 176 41.18 6.49 33.41
CA ALA A 176 41.46 5.63 32.25
C ALA A 176 40.71 4.28 32.33
N GLY A 177 40.61 3.70 33.53
CA GLY A 177 39.84 2.47 33.79
C GLY A 177 38.34 2.67 33.59
N ARG A 178 37.77 3.77 34.08
CA ARG A 178 36.37 4.18 33.83
C ARG A 178 36.06 4.30 32.34
N ASP A 179 36.93 4.99 31.60
CA ASP A 179 36.77 5.21 30.17
C ASP A 179 36.96 3.92 29.38
N ALA A 180 37.86 3.04 29.82
CA ALA A 180 38.03 1.71 29.26
C ALA A 180 36.76 0.87 29.44
N LEU A 181 36.22 0.80 30.66
CA LEU A 181 34.95 0.12 30.96
C LEU A 181 33.81 0.63 30.07
N ALA A 182 33.64 1.95 29.96
CA ALA A 182 32.64 2.57 29.10
C ALA A 182 32.79 2.15 27.62
N LYS A 183 34.01 2.20 27.10
CA LYS A 183 34.33 1.79 25.71
C LYS A 183 34.08 0.30 25.49
N THR A 184 34.46 -0.56 26.43
CA THR A 184 34.26 -2.02 26.32
C THR A 184 32.77 -2.38 26.32
N VAL A 185 31.97 -1.79 27.21
CA VAL A 185 30.51 -2.02 27.24
C VAL A 185 29.85 -1.56 25.95
N TYR A 186 30.21 -0.36 25.47
CA TYR A 186 29.68 0.17 24.22
C TYR A 186 30.07 -0.70 23.01
N ALA A 187 31.33 -1.09 22.92
CA ALA A 187 31.84 -1.93 21.84
C ALA A 187 31.15 -3.30 21.83
N ARG A 188 30.98 -3.96 22.98
CA ARG A 188 30.30 -5.27 23.07
C ARG A 188 28.81 -5.19 22.76
N LEU A 189 28.15 -4.10 23.18
CA LEU A 189 26.77 -3.83 22.80
C LEU A 189 26.65 -3.67 21.28
N PHE A 190 27.60 -2.99 20.64
CA PHE A 190 27.64 -2.84 19.18
C PHE A 190 28.03 -4.12 18.44
N ASP A 191 29.01 -4.89 18.93
CA ASP A 191 29.40 -6.19 18.38
C ASP A 191 28.19 -7.16 18.36
N CYS A 192 27.29 -7.07 19.33
CA CYS A 192 26.04 -7.84 19.35
C CYS A 192 25.10 -7.46 18.19
N PHE A 193 25.02 -6.18 17.83
CA PHE A 193 24.30 -5.71 16.63
C PHE A 193 25.05 -6.06 15.34
N GLU A 194 26.38 -5.92 15.33
CA GLU A 194 27.20 -6.28 14.18
C GLU A 194 27.11 -7.77 13.91
N GLN A 195 27.16 -8.69 14.89
CA GLN A 195 27.00 -10.12 14.63
C GLN A 195 25.65 -10.45 13.96
N PHE A 196 24.62 -9.63 14.22
CA PHE A 196 23.31 -9.69 13.56
C PHE A 196 23.35 -9.12 12.12
N CYS A 197 24.05 -8.01 11.89
CA CYS A 197 24.20 -7.36 10.58
C CYS A 197 25.32 -7.94 9.69
N ILE A 198 26.32 -8.62 10.26
CA ILE A 198 27.48 -9.23 9.60
C ILE A 198 26.99 -10.40 8.74
N ASN A 199 25.96 -11.13 9.18
CA ASN A 199 25.29 -12.12 8.33
C ASN A 199 24.59 -11.51 7.10
N PHE A 200 24.27 -10.21 7.13
CA PHE A 200 23.60 -9.47 6.05
C PHE A 200 24.59 -8.69 5.15
N ALA A 201 25.67 -8.15 5.71
CA ALA A 201 26.68 -7.36 5.00
C ALA A 201 27.80 -8.20 4.37
N ASN A 202 28.04 -9.42 4.89
CA ASN A 202 29.10 -10.29 4.40
C ASN A 202 28.92 -10.75 2.94
N GLU A 203 27.69 -10.75 2.40
CA GLU A 203 27.44 -11.06 0.99
C GLU A 203 27.81 -9.91 0.03
N LYS A 204 27.79 -8.64 0.49
CA LYS A 204 28.03 -7.46 -0.38
C LYS A 204 29.44 -6.88 -0.31
N LEU A 205 30.14 -7.01 0.81
CA LEU A 205 31.54 -6.52 0.93
C LEU A 205 32.58 -7.53 0.40
N GLN A 206 32.12 -8.71 0.00
CA GLN A 206 32.94 -9.85 -0.45
C GLN A 206 33.66 -9.66 -1.80
N GLN A 207 33.37 -8.59 -2.56
CA GLN A 207 33.94 -8.41 -3.91
C GLN A 207 35.24 -7.59 -3.99
N HIS A 208 35.62 -6.84 -2.95
CA HIS A 208 36.69 -5.83 -3.07
C HIS A 208 38.03 -6.10 -2.38
N PHE A 209 38.17 -7.16 -1.58
CA PHE A 209 39.37 -7.38 -0.75
C PHE A 209 40.43 -8.33 -1.36
N ASN A 210 40.36 -8.59 -2.66
CA ASN A 210 41.08 -9.70 -3.28
C ASN A 210 42.59 -9.52 -3.54
N GLU A 211 43.26 -8.43 -3.16
CA GLU A 211 44.68 -8.28 -3.54
C GLU A 211 45.61 -7.72 -2.45
N LYS A 212 46.56 -8.59 -2.07
CA LYS A 212 47.89 -8.39 -1.46
C LYS A 212 48.04 -8.55 0.07
N PRO A 213 49.10 -9.26 0.52
CA PRO A 213 49.45 -9.40 1.93
C PRO A 213 50.42 -8.31 2.42
N ILE A 214 50.37 -8.05 3.72
CA ILE A 214 51.21 -7.18 4.56
C ILE A 214 51.03 -5.67 4.30
N GLY A 215 49.99 -5.12 4.91
CA GLY A 215 49.75 -3.67 4.98
C GLY A 215 50.22 -3.06 6.31
N ILE A 216 50.08 -1.74 6.41
CA ILE A 216 50.41 -0.90 7.58
C ILE A 216 49.84 -1.46 8.91
N ILE A 217 48.68 -2.15 8.84
CA ILE A 217 48.02 -2.81 9.98
C ILE A 217 48.88 -3.92 10.59
N ALA A 218 49.62 -4.69 9.79
CA ALA A 218 50.50 -5.75 10.29
C ALA A 218 51.71 -5.17 11.06
N LEU A 219 52.28 -4.06 10.58
CA LEU A 219 53.38 -3.37 11.29
C LEU A 219 52.92 -2.73 12.59
N LEU A 220 51.67 -2.26 12.64
CA LEU A 220 51.07 -1.70 13.85
C LEU A 220 50.90 -2.77 14.94
N ASP A 221 50.56 -4.00 14.53
CA ASP A 221 50.42 -5.16 15.41
C ASP A 221 51.78 -5.64 15.96
N GLU A 222 52.80 -5.72 15.10
CA GLU A 222 54.18 -6.06 15.52
C GLU A 222 54.80 -5.02 16.45
N ALA A 223 54.61 -3.73 16.15
CA ALA A 223 55.08 -2.62 17.00
C ALA A 223 54.39 -2.63 18.38
N TRP A 224 53.12 -3.04 18.44
CA TRP A 224 52.37 -3.21 19.68
C TRP A 224 52.85 -4.41 20.50
N TYR A 225 53.04 -5.58 19.88
CA TYR A 225 53.55 -6.77 20.56
C TYR A 225 54.91 -6.51 21.21
N THR A 226 55.78 -5.76 20.53
CA THR A 226 57.09 -5.32 21.05
C THR A 226 56.94 -4.36 22.23
N ARG A 227 55.87 -3.55 22.31
CA ARG A 227 55.56 -2.65 23.45
C ARG A 227 55.12 -3.41 24.69
N SER A 228 54.36 -4.48 24.50
CA SER A 228 53.60 -5.16 25.56
C SER A 228 54.37 -6.32 26.21
N SER A 229 55.43 -6.84 25.57
CA SER A 229 56.34 -7.80 26.19
C SER A 229 57.33 -7.07 27.10
N MET A 230 57.11 -7.16 28.41
CA MET A 230 57.88 -6.46 29.45
C MET A 230 59.36 -6.91 29.56
N LEU A 231 59.84 -7.84 28.73
CA LEU A 231 61.09 -8.58 29.00
C LEU A 231 62.21 -8.53 27.94
N MET A 232 62.06 -7.90 26.77
CA MET A 232 63.22 -7.72 25.85
C MET A 232 63.10 -6.44 25.00
N PHE A 233 63.95 -5.44 25.29
CA PHE A 233 64.32 -4.27 24.44
C PHE A 233 63.26 -3.14 24.25
N PRO A 234 63.67 -1.92 23.79
CA PRO A 234 63.17 -0.64 24.29
C PRO A 234 61.72 -0.32 23.88
N LYS A 235 61.01 0.39 24.77
CA LYS A 235 59.62 0.84 24.62
C LYS A 235 59.36 1.30 23.19
N SER A 236 58.53 0.58 22.42
CA SER A 236 58.10 1.06 21.12
C SER A 236 57.22 2.31 21.30
N THR A 237 57.61 3.38 20.61
CA THR A 237 56.94 4.68 20.55
C THR A 237 56.38 4.89 19.13
N HIS A 238 55.51 5.89 18.97
CA HIS A 238 54.97 6.27 17.67
C HIS A 238 56.09 6.61 16.65
N GLU A 239 57.20 7.18 17.12
CA GLU A 239 58.42 7.42 16.31
C GLU A 239 59.05 6.12 15.79
N THR A 240 59.22 5.11 16.66
CA THR A 240 59.77 3.80 16.23
C THR A 240 58.85 3.09 15.23
N PHE A 241 57.53 3.23 15.40
CA PHE A 241 56.54 2.70 14.46
C PHE A 241 56.62 3.41 13.11
N SER A 242 56.67 4.75 13.09
CA SER A 242 56.81 5.53 11.87
C SER A 242 58.11 5.21 11.12
N ASN A 243 59.22 5.09 11.83
CA ASN A 243 60.50 4.71 11.25
C ASN A 243 60.44 3.32 10.60
N LYS A 244 59.82 2.32 11.24
CA LYS A 244 59.59 0.99 10.66
C LYS A 244 58.65 1.01 9.46
N LEU A 245 57.58 1.79 9.53
CA LEU A 245 56.62 1.99 8.44
C LEU A 245 57.33 2.52 7.20
N PHE A 246 58.09 3.60 7.34
CA PHE A 246 58.82 4.17 6.21
C PHE A 246 59.94 3.25 5.76
N GLN A 247 60.68 2.56 6.63
CA GLN A 247 61.69 1.57 6.23
C GLN A 247 61.11 0.45 5.34
N ASN A 248 59.95 -0.10 5.71
CA ASN A 248 59.33 -1.21 4.98
C ASN A 248 58.61 -0.79 3.69
N PHE A 249 58.15 0.45 3.59
CA PHE A 249 57.31 0.93 2.49
C PHE A 249 57.90 2.12 1.70
N ARG A 250 59.22 2.37 1.75
CA ARG A 250 59.88 3.53 1.08
C ARG A 250 59.52 3.68 -0.40
N ALA A 251 59.31 2.57 -1.10
CA ALA A 251 59.07 2.54 -2.55
C ALA A 251 57.57 2.47 -2.92
N HIS A 252 56.65 2.49 -1.96
CA HIS A 252 55.23 2.30 -2.27
C HIS A 252 54.63 3.57 -2.87
N PRO A 253 54.05 3.53 -4.09
CA PRO A 253 53.64 4.74 -4.84
C PRO A 253 52.47 5.51 -4.21
N ARG A 254 51.87 4.95 -3.16
CA ARG A 254 50.74 5.56 -2.44
C ARG A 254 51.09 6.04 -1.03
N LEU A 255 52.33 5.88 -0.56
CA LEU A 255 52.76 6.30 0.78
C LEU A 255 53.79 7.44 0.67
N GLU A 256 53.51 8.56 1.33
CA GLU A 256 54.38 9.74 1.35
C GLU A 256 54.62 10.20 2.80
N LYS A 257 55.76 10.86 3.07
CA LYS A 257 55.97 11.54 4.36
C LYS A 257 55.12 12.80 4.44
N ALA A 258 54.63 13.13 5.64
CA ALA A 258 53.98 14.42 5.86
C ALA A 258 54.99 15.57 5.69
N LYS A 259 54.54 16.70 5.14
CA LYS A 259 55.42 17.85 4.82
C LYS A 259 55.96 18.58 6.06
N PHE A 260 55.29 18.46 7.21
CA PHE A 260 55.56 19.25 8.42
C PHE A 260 55.72 18.41 9.69
N SER A 261 55.82 17.09 9.56
CA SER A 261 55.94 16.17 10.70
C SER A 261 56.82 14.99 10.29
N GLU A 262 57.79 14.67 11.14
CA GLU A 262 58.76 13.59 10.89
C GLU A 262 58.16 12.20 11.09
N THR A 263 57.10 12.11 11.89
CA THR A 263 56.45 10.85 12.26
C THR A 263 55.19 10.57 11.45
N ASP A 264 54.53 11.59 10.91
CA ASP A 264 53.25 11.41 10.20
C ASP A 264 53.41 11.00 8.74
N PHE A 265 52.40 10.29 8.23
CA PHE A 265 52.40 9.76 6.88
C PHE A 265 51.13 10.13 6.12
N THR A 266 51.26 10.22 4.80
CA THR A 266 50.17 10.53 3.87
C THR A 266 49.92 9.32 3.00
N ILE A 267 48.66 8.89 2.89
CA ILE A 267 48.27 7.85 1.95
C ILE A 267 47.46 8.47 0.82
N SER A 268 47.84 8.15 -0.42
CA SER A 268 47.07 8.47 -1.61
C SER A 268 45.95 7.44 -1.79
N HIS A 269 44.77 7.75 -1.25
CA HIS A 269 43.55 6.96 -1.47
C HIS A 269 42.93 7.32 -2.83
N TYR A 270 42.00 6.48 -3.30
CA TYR A 270 41.28 6.74 -4.55
C TYR A 270 40.54 8.09 -4.55
N ALA A 271 40.11 8.58 -3.38
CA ALA A 271 39.40 9.85 -3.19
C ALA A 271 40.32 11.05 -2.93
N GLY A 272 41.64 10.84 -2.88
CA GLY A 272 42.62 11.89 -2.59
C GLY A 272 43.64 11.50 -1.53
N LYS A 273 44.58 12.42 -1.26
CA LYS A 273 45.63 12.27 -0.26
C LYS A 273 45.09 12.57 1.14
N VAL A 274 45.37 11.68 2.09
CA VAL A 274 44.95 11.82 3.50
C VAL A 274 46.18 11.74 4.40
N ASN A 275 46.33 12.72 5.29
CA ASN A 275 47.41 12.77 6.28
C ASN A 275 46.96 12.09 7.59
N TYR A 276 47.80 11.20 8.10
CA TYR A 276 47.55 10.43 9.32
C TYR A 276 48.52 10.82 10.43
N GLN A 277 47.96 11.22 11.58
CA GLN A 277 48.70 11.57 12.79
C GLN A 277 49.03 10.32 13.61
N THR A 278 50.32 10.03 13.78
CA THR A 278 50.83 8.76 14.33
C THR A 278 50.90 8.72 15.86
N GLU A 279 50.87 9.88 16.52
CA GLU A 279 51.08 10.05 17.97
C GLU A 279 50.20 9.11 18.82
N THR A 280 48.92 8.97 18.47
CA THR A 280 47.93 8.19 19.25
C THR A 280 47.66 6.80 18.68
N PHE A 281 48.33 6.37 17.61
CA PHE A 281 48.01 5.13 16.89
C PHE A 281 48.22 3.87 17.74
N LEU A 282 49.36 3.78 18.44
CA LEU A 282 49.68 2.63 19.27
C LEU A 282 48.74 2.49 20.46
N ASP A 283 48.39 3.61 21.09
CA ASP A 283 47.46 3.61 22.24
C ASP A 283 46.02 3.36 21.82
N LYS A 284 45.62 3.76 20.60
CA LYS A 284 44.31 3.41 20.02
C LYS A 284 44.22 1.95 19.54
N ASN A 285 45.34 1.36 19.12
CA ASN A 285 45.40 -0.05 18.72
C ASN A 285 45.39 -1.02 19.91
N ARG A 286 45.60 -0.51 21.12
CA ARG A 286 45.49 -1.23 22.38
C ARG A 286 44.03 -1.54 22.67
N ASP A 287 43.59 -2.76 22.37
CA ASP A 287 42.30 -3.29 22.84
C ASP A 287 42.44 -3.63 24.34
N TYR A 288 42.34 -2.62 25.20
CA TYR A 288 42.47 -2.78 26.66
C TYR A 288 41.19 -3.37 27.24
N VAL A 289 41.01 -4.68 27.10
CA VAL A 289 39.97 -5.41 27.81
C VAL A 289 40.51 -5.79 29.19
N VAL A 290 40.08 -5.07 30.21
CA VAL A 290 40.39 -5.38 31.61
C VAL A 290 39.56 -6.58 32.03
N VAL A 291 40.21 -7.63 32.51
CA VAL A 291 39.55 -8.90 32.89
C VAL A 291 38.55 -8.66 34.03
N GLU A 292 38.88 -7.76 34.95
CA GLU A 292 38.01 -7.34 36.05
C GLU A 292 36.71 -6.69 35.55
N HIS A 293 36.75 -5.94 34.43
CA HIS A 293 35.54 -5.38 33.81
C HIS A 293 34.63 -6.49 33.25
N CYS A 294 35.21 -7.50 32.60
CA CYS A 294 34.48 -8.65 32.10
C CYS A 294 33.84 -9.44 33.24
N ASN A 295 34.58 -9.71 34.32
CA ASN A 295 34.08 -10.48 35.47
C ASN A 295 32.96 -9.75 36.21
N LEU A 296 33.07 -8.43 36.38
CA LEU A 296 32.03 -7.59 36.97
C LEU A 296 30.72 -7.64 36.18
N LEU A 297 30.79 -7.60 34.85
CA LEU A 297 29.60 -7.55 33.99
C LEU A 297 29.04 -8.94 33.67
N ALA A 298 29.88 -9.97 33.63
CA ALA A 298 29.47 -11.37 33.55
C ALA A 298 28.63 -11.79 34.77
N SER A 299 28.93 -11.23 35.96
CA SER A 299 28.17 -11.45 37.20
C SER A 299 26.95 -10.54 37.36
N SER A 300 26.61 -9.73 36.34
CA SER A 300 25.41 -8.88 36.36
C SER A 300 24.13 -9.71 36.50
N ARG A 301 23.17 -9.20 37.28
CA ARG A 301 21.82 -9.80 37.38
C ARG A 301 20.99 -9.60 36.11
N CYS A 302 21.46 -8.79 35.16
CA CYS A 302 20.79 -8.58 33.89
C CYS A 302 21.27 -9.60 32.85
N ARG A 303 20.38 -10.51 32.44
CA ARG A 303 20.66 -11.54 31.40
C ARG A 303 21.23 -10.97 30.10
N PHE A 304 20.75 -9.80 29.68
CA PHE A 304 21.25 -9.13 28.48
C PHE A 304 22.73 -8.76 28.65
N ILE A 305 23.09 -8.10 29.77
CA ILE A 305 24.47 -7.67 30.03
C ILE A 305 25.39 -8.87 30.28
N SER A 306 24.97 -9.86 31.07
CA SER A 306 25.77 -11.08 31.27
C SER A 306 25.97 -11.85 29.95
N GLY A 307 24.99 -11.81 29.04
CA GLY A 307 25.10 -12.39 27.71
C GLY A 307 26.11 -11.70 26.78
N LEU A 308 26.35 -10.40 26.98
CA LEU A 308 27.39 -9.65 26.25
C LEU A 308 28.82 -10.04 26.71
N PHE A 309 28.94 -10.60 27.91
CA PHE A 309 30.21 -10.95 28.57
C PHE A 309 30.20 -12.42 29.02
N PRO A 310 30.32 -13.39 28.10
CA PRO A 310 30.33 -14.80 28.46
C PRO A 310 31.51 -15.13 29.40
N PRO A 311 31.30 -16.02 30.40
CA PRO A 311 32.35 -16.40 31.33
C PRO A 311 33.51 -17.07 30.59
N LEU A 312 34.73 -16.72 31.00
CA LEU A 312 35.95 -17.26 30.41
C LEU A 312 36.13 -18.73 30.82
N PRO A 313 36.61 -19.62 29.92
CA PRO A 313 36.93 -21.00 30.28
C PRO A 313 38.07 -21.08 31.32
N GLU A 314 37.88 -21.90 32.36
CA GLU A 314 38.72 -22.01 33.57
C GLU A 314 40.18 -22.45 33.30
N GLU A 315 40.51 -22.93 32.10
CA GLU A 315 41.86 -23.41 31.75
C GLU A 315 42.90 -22.31 31.42
N SER A 316 42.54 -21.03 31.53
CA SER A 316 43.47 -19.91 31.29
C SER A 316 44.15 -19.36 32.54
N SER A 317 44.09 -20.09 33.65
CA SER A 317 44.69 -19.71 34.95
C SER A 317 46.23 -19.80 35.01
N ARG A 318 46.94 -20.16 33.92
CA ARG A 318 48.42 -20.26 33.91
C ARG A 318 49.15 -19.63 32.74
N SER A 319 48.49 -18.90 31.85
CA SER A 319 49.20 -18.09 30.85
C SER A 319 48.49 -16.77 30.66
N SER A 320 49.25 -15.68 30.87
CA SER A 320 48.90 -14.30 30.53
C SER A 320 47.93 -14.28 29.35
N TYR A 321 46.72 -13.77 29.59
CA TYR A 321 45.70 -13.51 28.57
C TYR A 321 46.38 -13.06 27.26
N LYS A 322 46.24 -13.84 26.18
CA LYS A 322 46.85 -13.49 24.89
C LYS A 322 46.25 -12.17 24.44
N PHE A 323 47.01 -11.09 24.63
CA PHE A 323 46.62 -9.73 24.27
C PHE A 323 46.41 -9.69 22.75
N SER A 324 45.16 -9.59 22.32
CA SER A 324 44.78 -9.47 20.90
C SER A 324 44.59 -7.99 20.59
N SER A 325 45.28 -7.46 19.59
CA SER A 325 45.08 -6.08 19.13
C SER A 325 43.85 -5.97 18.22
N VAL A 326 43.40 -4.75 17.96
CA VAL A 326 42.35 -4.51 16.95
C VAL A 326 42.82 -5.00 15.57
N ALA A 327 44.11 -4.81 15.27
CA ALA A 327 44.75 -5.28 14.05
C ALA A 327 44.76 -6.81 13.91
N SER A 328 45.03 -7.57 14.98
CA SER A 328 45.05 -9.04 14.93
C SER A 328 43.66 -9.65 14.75
N ARG A 329 42.63 -9.07 15.39
CA ARG A 329 41.22 -9.47 15.19
C ARG A 329 40.79 -9.25 13.74
N PHE A 330 41.10 -8.07 13.18
CA PHE A 330 40.80 -7.73 11.78
C PHE A 330 41.53 -8.66 10.80
N LYS A 331 42.81 -8.97 11.06
CA LYS A 331 43.60 -9.90 10.25
C LYS A 331 43.02 -11.32 10.26
N GLY A 332 42.53 -11.80 11.40
CA GLY A 332 41.90 -13.12 11.52
C GLY A 332 40.61 -13.24 10.69
N VAL A 333 39.76 -12.22 10.71
CA VAL A 333 38.54 -12.17 9.90
C VAL A 333 38.87 -12.15 8.41
N LEU A 334 39.83 -11.31 8.00
CA LEU A 334 40.26 -11.24 6.60
C LEU A 334 40.88 -12.55 6.10
N GLU A 335 41.63 -13.26 6.93
CA GLU A 335 42.25 -14.53 6.56
C GLU A 335 41.23 -15.66 6.43
N ALA A 336 40.25 -15.73 7.34
CA ALA A 336 39.14 -16.67 7.24
C ALA A 336 38.30 -16.44 5.97
N VAL A 337 38.06 -15.18 5.62
CA VAL A 337 37.39 -14.80 4.37
C VAL A 337 38.26 -15.16 3.16
N ARG A 338 39.56 -14.87 3.18
CA ARG A 338 40.51 -15.19 2.09
C ARG A 338 40.57 -16.69 1.80
N ILE A 339 40.68 -17.53 2.82
CA ILE A 339 40.71 -19.00 2.68
C ILE A 339 39.39 -19.50 2.09
N SER A 340 38.27 -18.94 2.53
CA SER A 340 36.93 -19.29 2.02
C SER A 340 36.73 -18.88 0.55
N LEU A 341 37.37 -17.80 0.10
CA LEU A 341 37.33 -17.28 -1.27
C LEU A 341 38.32 -17.99 -2.23
N ALA A 342 39.50 -18.37 -1.74
CA ALA A 342 40.53 -19.05 -2.53
C ALA A 342 40.15 -20.50 -2.89
N GLY A 343 39.20 -21.10 -2.17
CA GLY A 343 38.63 -22.42 -2.46
C GLY A 343 37.28 -22.36 -3.18
N TYR A 344 36.52 -23.46 -3.06
CA TYR A 344 35.13 -23.54 -3.50
C TYR A 344 34.22 -23.49 -2.27
N PRO A 345 33.66 -22.31 -1.93
CA PRO A 345 32.85 -22.14 -0.71
C PRO A 345 31.53 -22.90 -0.81
N THR A 346 30.96 -23.02 -2.02
CA THR A 346 29.69 -23.72 -2.22
C THR A 346 29.94 -25.14 -2.71
N ARG A 347 29.42 -26.11 -1.95
CA ARG A 347 29.58 -27.54 -2.23
C ARG A 347 28.20 -28.21 -2.13
N LYS A 348 27.76 -28.86 -3.20
CA LYS A 348 26.44 -29.52 -3.26
C LYS A 348 26.57 -30.92 -3.79
N THR A 349 25.77 -31.84 -3.27
CA THR A 349 25.64 -33.18 -3.88
C THR A 349 24.99 -33.04 -5.26
N TYR A 350 25.28 -33.97 -6.17
CA TYR A 350 24.71 -33.91 -7.52
C TYR A 350 23.18 -33.97 -7.49
N HIS A 351 22.61 -34.83 -6.65
CA HIS A 351 21.17 -34.90 -6.41
C HIS A 351 20.57 -33.56 -5.94
N GLU A 352 21.14 -32.93 -4.89
CA GLU A 352 20.66 -31.61 -4.42
C GLU A 352 20.75 -30.52 -5.50
N PHE A 353 21.78 -30.59 -6.36
CA PHE A 353 21.95 -29.63 -7.43
C PHE A 353 20.89 -29.82 -8.51
N VAL A 354 20.65 -31.05 -8.95
CA VAL A 354 19.68 -31.38 -10.00
C VAL A 354 18.25 -31.14 -9.52
N ASP A 355 17.90 -31.50 -8.29
CA ASP A 355 16.58 -31.22 -7.71
C ASP A 355 16.25 -29.72 -7.73
N ARG A 356 17.22 -28.89 -7.35
CA ARG A 356 17.02 -27.44 -7.29
C ARG A 356 17.09 -26.75 -8.66
N PHE A 357 18.10 -27.06 -9.46
CA PHE A 357 18.44 -26.33 -10.69
C PHE A 357 18.04 -27.06 -11.99
N GLY A 358 17.55 -28.28 -11.87
CA GLY A 358 17.11 -29.08 -13.01
C GLY A 358 16.02 -28.41 -13.86
N ILE A 359 15.20 -27.56 -13.22
CA ILE A 359 14.15 -26.80 -13.91
C ILE A 359 14.69 -25.86 -15.00
N ILE A 360 15.97 -25.45 -14.92
CA ILE A 360 16.63 -24.59 -15.92
C ILE A 360 16.78 -25.30 -17.28
N ALA A 361 16.83 -26.64 -17.27
CA ALA A 361 17.11 -27.48 -18.42
C ALA A 361 16.11 -28.66 -18.50
N LEU A 362 14.81 -28.38 -18.33
CA LEU A 362 13.73 -29.36 -18.45
C LEU A 362 13.73 -30.10 -19.80
N ASP A 363 14.20 -29.45 -20.85
CA ASP A 363 14.33 -29.98 -22.21
C ASP A 363 15.40 -31.07 -22.36
N ILE A 364 16.29 -31.22 -21.37
CA ILE A 364 17.39 -32.20 -21.39
C ILE A 364 17.08 -33.40 -20.46
N MET A 365 15.97 -33.34 -19.70
CA MET A 365 15.58 -34.35 -18.71
C MET A 365 14.85 -35.57 -19.29
N ASP A 366 15.35 -36.14 -20.40
CA ASP A 366 14.77 -37.35 -20.99
C ASP A 366 15.44 -38.64 -20.45
N GLY A 367 14.87 -39.19 -19.38
CA GLY A 367 14.93 -40.61 -18.99
C GLY A 367 16.32 -41.28 -18.87
N SER A 368 16.77 -41.48 -17.62
CA SER A 368 17.99 -42.20 -17.20
C SER A 368 19.31 -41.47 -17.45
N TYR A 369 19.61 -40.46 -16.63
CA TYR A 369 20.94 -39.83 -16.57
C TYR A 369 21.56 -39.95 -15.19
N ASP A 370 22.89 -40.03 -15.17
CA ASP A 370 23.70 -39.81 -13.98
C ASP A 370 23.63 -38.33 -13.58
N ASP A 371 23.27 -38.04 -12.31
CA ASP A 371 23.10 -36.67 -11.78
C ASP A 371 24.34 -35.79 -12.03
N LYS A 372 25.53 -36.40 -12.09
CA LYS A 372 26.77 -35.71 -12.43
C LYS A 372 26.75 -35.17 -13.86
N THR A 373 26.32 -35.97 -14.83
CA THR A 373 26.22 -35.57 -16.24
C THR A 373 25.16 -34.48 -16.44
N MET A 374 24.05 -34.55 -15.70
CA MET A 374 23.03 -33.51 -15.71
C MET A 374 23.54 -32.19 -15.14
N THR A 375 24.26 -32.26 -14.01
CA THR A 375 24.91 -31.09 -13.42
C THR A 375 25.88 -30.44 -14.41
N GLU A 376 26.69 -31.23 -15.10
CA GLU A 376 27.62 -30.73 -16.12
C GLU A 376 26.90 -30.04 -17.29
N LYS A 377 25.84 -30.65 -17.84
CA LYS A 377 25.05 -30.06 -18.93
C LYS A 377 24.39 -28.73 -18.52
N ILE A 378 23.85 -28.65 -17.30
CA ILE A 378 23.26 -27.41 -16.76
C ILE A 378 24.31 -26.30 -16.67
N LEU A 379 25.50 -26.62 -16.16
CA LEU A 379 26.60 -25.66 -16.03
C LEU A 379 27.14 -25.19 -17.39
N GLN A 380 27.23 -26.11 -18.37
CA GLN A 380 27.63 -25.78 -19.75
C GLN A 380 26.61 -24.87 -20.45
N ARG A 381 25.31 -25.13 -20.30
CA ARG A 381 24.24 -24.28 -20.86
C ARG A 381 24.32 -22.84 -20.36
N LEU A 382 24.68 -22.67 -19.09
CA LEU A 382 24.84 -21.37 -18.46
C LEU A 382 26.21 -20.73 -18.71
N LYS A 383 27.12 -21.43 -19.40
CA LYS A 383 28.50 -20.99 -19.67
C LYS A 383 29.24 -20.55 -18.41
N LEU A 384 28.97 -21.22 -17.29
CA LEU A 384 29.60 -20.87 -16.01
C LEU A 384 31.04 -21.35 -16.02
N GLY A 385 31.99 -20.41 -15.93
CA GLY A 385 33.39 -20.73 -15.67
C GLY A 385 33.65 -20.97 -14.18
N ASN A 386 34.76 -21.64 -13.86
CA ASN A 386 35.26 -21.79 -12.49
C ASN A 386 34.40 -22.70 -11.57
N PHE A 387 34.01 -23.87 -12.07
CA PHE A 387 33.46 -24.95 -11.25
C PHE A 387 34.37 -26.17 -11.30
N GLN A 388 34.23 -27.07 -10.33
CA GLN A 388 34.93 -28.36 -10.32
C GLN A 388 33.96 -29.48 -9.95
N LEU A 389 34.00 -30.57 -10.73
CA LEU A 389 33.19 -31.76 -10.50
C LEU A 389 33.99 -32.78 -9.69
N GLY A 390 33.56 -33.06 -8.46
CA GLY A 390 34.17 -34.09 -7.61
C GLY A 390 33.61 -35.48 -7.88
N LYS A 391 33.90 -36.42 -6.95
CA LYS A 391 33.34 -37.77 -7.02
C LYS A 391 31.82 -37.79 -6.74
N THR A 392 31.37 -37.05 -5.73
CA THR A 392 29.97 -37.05 -5.27
C THR A 392 29.32 -35.67 -5.21
N LYS A 393 30.10 -34.60 -5.44
CA LYS A 393 29.69 -33.22 -5.23
C LYS A 393 30.19 -32.31 -6.34
N VAL A 394 29.41 -31.28 -6.64
CA VAL A 394 29.80 -30.12 -7.43
C VAL A 394 30.34 -29.03 -6.52
N PHE A 395 31.45 -28.42 -6.94
CA PHE A 395 32.15 -27.36 -6.24
C PHE A 395 32.06 -26.08 -7.07
N LEU A 396 31.47 -25.03 -6.49
CA LEU A 396 31.24 -23.76 -7.16
C LEU A 396 32.03 -22.64 -6.46
N ARG A 397 32.58 -21.73 -7.26
CA ARG A 397 33.19 -20.49 -6.75
C ARG A 397 32.13 -19.51 -6.26
N ALA A 398 32.54 -18.53 -5.47
CA ALA A 398 31.67 -17.47 -4.99
C ALA A 398 30.92 -16.77 -6.15
N GLY A 399 29.64 -16.45 -5.92
CA GLY A 399 28.77 -15.79 -6.91
C GLY A 399 28.11 -16.71 -7.95
N GLN A 400 28.64 -17.91 -8.21
CA GLN A 400 28.07 -18.82 -9.22
C GLN A 400 26.66 -19.32 -8.85
N ILE A 401 26.42 -19.56 -7.55
CA ILE A 401 25.10 -19.97 -7.05
C ILE A 401 24.04 -18.89 -7.25
N ALA A 402 24.42 -17.61 -7.13
CA ALA A 402 23.50 -16.48 -7.32
C ALA A 402 23.09 -16.36 -8.80
N ILE A 403 24.01 -16.62 -9.74
CA ILE A 403 23.70 -16.66 -11.17
C ILE A 403 22.71 -17.81 -11.48
N LEU A 404 22.95 -18.98 -10.89
CA LEU A 404 22.05 -20.14 -11.00
C LEU A 404 20.66 -19.84 -10.44
N ASP A 405 20.57 -19.23 -9.26
CA ASP A 405 19.30 -18.85 -8.63
C ASP A 405 18.56 -17.78 -9.44
N SER A 406 19.27 -16.79 -9.99
CA SER A 406 18.69 -15.78 -10.89
C SER A 406 18.04 -16.43 -12.11
N ARG A 407 18.76 -17.35 -12.77
CA ARG A 407 18.22 -18.00 -13.97
C ARG A 407 17.06 -18.93 -13.65
N ARG A 408 17.12 -19.64 -12.53
CA ARG A 408 16.00 -20.44 -12.02
C ARG A 408 14.76 -19.57 -11.79
N ALA A 409 14.93 -18.40 -11.18
CA ALA A 409 13.83 -17.47 -10.93
C ALA A 409 13.17 -16.98 -12.24
N GLU A 410 13.95 -16.67 -13.27
CA GLU A 410 13.43 -16.25 -14.58
C GLU A 410 12.58 -17.33 -15.25
N VAL A 411 13.01 -18.60 -15.19
CA VAL A 411 12.27 -19.73 -15.77
C VAL A 411 10.95 -19.94 -15.02
N LEU A 412 10.99 -19.92 -13.69
CA LEU A 412 9.81 -20.05 -12.84
C LEU A 412 8.81 -18.90 -13.05
N ASP A 413 9.30 -17.66 -13.13
CA ASP A 413 8.47 -16.48 -13.39
C ASP A 413 7.80 -16.55 -14.77
N SER A 414 8.54 -16.98 -15.79
CA SER A 414 7.99 -17.18 -17.14
C SER A 414 6.90 -18.26 -17.15
N ALA A 415 7.10 -19.37 -16.45
CA ALA A 415 6.09 -20.43 -16.31
C ALA A 415 4.86 -19.94 -15.54
N ALA A 416 5.07 -19.25 -14.42
CA ALA A 416 4.00 -18.66 -13.60
C ALA A 416 3.17 -17.67 -14.42
N LYS A 417 3.80 -16.77 -15.18
CA LYS A 417 3.11 -15.81 -16.06
C LYS A 417 2.23 -16.50 -17.11
N ARG A 418 2.70 -17.62 -17.70
CA ARG A 418 1.90 -18.40 -18.65
C ARG A 418 0.66 -19.02 -17.98
N ILE A 419 0.83 -19.61 -16.80
CA ILE A 419 -0.27 -20.24 -16.05
C ILE A 419 -1.26 -19.17 -15.58
N GLN A 420 -0.76 -18.10 -14.94
CA GLN A 420 -1.56 -16.99 -14.47
C GLN A 420 -2.31 -16.29 -15.61
N GLY A 421 -1.66 -16.10 -16.76
CA GLY A 421 -2.29 -15.54 -17.96
C GLY A 421 -3.46 -16.39 -18.45
N ARG A 422 -3.28 -17.72 -18.53
CA ARG A 422 -4.36 -18.65 -18.89
C ARG A 422 -5.51 -18.62 -17.88
N LEU A 423 -5.21 -18.60 -16.59
CA LEU A 423 -6.21 -18.55 -15.52
C LEU A 423 -6.99 -17.24 -15.56
N ARG A 424 -6.32 -16.09 -15.69
CA ARG A 424 -6.96 -14.77 -15.79
C ARG A 424 -7.88 -14.70 -17.00
N THR A 425 -7.43 -15.17 -18.16
CA THR A 425 -8.27 -15.24 -19.37
C THR A 425 -9.49 -16.15 -19.16
N TYR A 426 -9.33 -17.29 -18.49
CA TYR A 426 -10.44 -18.19 -18.16
C TYR A 426 -11.47 -17.51 -17.24
N LEU A 427 -11.02 -16.88 -16.16
CA LEU A 427 -11.90 -16.18 -15.21
C LEU A 427 -12.65 -15.04 -15.89
N ALA A 428 -11.94 -14.18 -16.64
CA ALA A 428 -12.54 -13.07 -17.38
C ALA A 428 -13.56 -13.56 -18.43
N ARG A 429 -13.26 -14.65 -19.14
CA ARG A 429 -14.20 -15.24 -20.10
C ARG A 429 -15.44 -15.79 -19.40
N ARG A 430 -15.30 -16.41 -18.24
CA ARG A 430 -16.43 -16.94 -17.46
C ARG A 430 -17.37 -15.81 -17.03
N GLU A 431 -16.82 -14.73 -16.49
CA GLU A 431 -17.58 -13.54 -16.07
C GLU A 431 -18.23 -12.82 -17.25
N TYR A 432 -17.52 -12.70 -18.37
CA TYR A 432 -18.09 -12.11 -19.59
C TYR A 432 -19.30 -12.91 -20.08
N VAL A 433 -19.21 -14.25 -20.13
CA VAL A 433 -20.30 -15.09 -20.63
C VAL A 433 -21.55 -14.96 -19.75
N THR A 434 -21.41 -14.96 -18.42
CA THR A 434 -22.56 -14.81 -17.52
C THR A 434 -23.22 -13.44 -17.67
N MET A 435 -22.42 -12.37 -17.73
CA MET A 435 -22.92 -11.01 -17.95
C MET A 435 -23.61 -10.87 -19.31
N HIS A 436 -23.05 -11.48 -20.36
CA HIS A 436 -23.59 -11.42 -21.71
C HIS A 436 -24.95 -12.12 -21.81
N ILE A 437 -25.12 -13.29 -21.19
CA ILE A 437 -26.40 -14.01 -21.14
C ILE A 437 -27.47 -13.16 -20.42
N ALA A 438 -27.13 -12.58 -19.26
CA ALA A 438 -28.05 -11.71 -18.53
C ALA A 438 -28.47 -10.47 -19.34
N ALA A 439 -27.52 -9.84 -20.06
CA ALA A 439 -27.81 -8.71 -20.93
C ALA A 439 -28.76 -9.10 -22.07
N ILE A 440 -28.56 -10.25 -22.72
CA ILE A 440 -29.47 -10.75 -23.76
C ILE A 440 -30.88 -10.98 -23.19
N SER A 441 -30.99 -11.60 -22.01
CA SER A 441 -32.29 -11.82 -21.34
C SER A 441 -33.00 -10.50 -21.04
N LEU A 442 -32.27 -9.51 -20.54
CA LEU A 442 -32.84 -8.18 -20.26
C LEU A 442 -33.29 -7.49 -21.55
N GLN A 443 -32.44 -7.49 -22.59
CA GLN A 443 -32.78 -6.91 -23.89
C GLN A 443 -34.02 -7.56 -24.51
N ALA A 444 -34.16 -8.89 -24.41
CA ALA A 444 -35.35 -9.61 -24.88
C ALA A 444 -36.61 -9.15 -24.13
N CYS A 445 -36.53 -9.01 -22.80
CA CYS A 445 -37.63 -8.50 -21.98
C CYS A 445 -38.02 -7.06 -22.38
N CYS A 446 -37.04 -6.16 -22.53
CA CYS A 446 -37.26 -4.79 -22.94
C CYS A 446 -37.91 -4.69 -24.33
N ARG A 447 -37.41 -5.45 -25.31
CA ARG A 447 -38.02 -5.52 -26.66
C ARG A 447 -39.47 -5.99 -26.58
N GLY A 448 -39.76 -6.99 -25.76
CA GLY A 448 -41.12 -7.48 -25.52
C GLY A 448 -42.02 -6.43 -24.85
N TYR A 449 -41.50 -5.69 -23.87
CA TYR A 449 -42.23 -4.60 -23.20
C TYR A 449 -42.60 -3.49 -24.17
N LEU A 450 -41.66 -3.02 -24.99
CA LEU A 450 -41.90 -1.98 -25.99
C LEU A 450 -42.97 -2.41 -27.00
N ALA A 451 -42.92 -3.65 -27.48
CA ALA A 451 -43.91 -4.18 -28.40
C ALA A 451 -45.32 -4.23 -27.77
N ARG A 452 -45.44 -4.66 -26.51
CA ARG A 452 -46.72 -4.68 -25.78
C ARG A 452 -47.27 -3.27 -25.56
N ASN A 453 -46.41 -2.32 -25.19
CA ASN A 453 -46.84 -0.94 -24.96
C ASN A 453 -47.38 -0.31 -26.26
N LYS A 454 -46.67 -0.49 -27.37
CA LYS A 454 -47.13 -0.05 -28.69
C LYS A 454 -48.45 -0.70 -29.10
N PHE A 455 -48.62 -1.99 -28.83
CA PHE A 455 -49.89 -2.68 -29.11
C PHE A 455 -51.04 -2.20 -28.22
N ALA A 456 -50.77 -1.86 -26.95
CA ALA A 456 -51.77 -1.30 -26.06
C ALA A 456 -52.28 0.06 -26.59
N GLU A 457 -51.38 0.94 -27.02
CA GLU A 457 -51.73 2.22 -27.65
C GLU A 457 -52.56 2.04 -28.93
N MET A 458 -52.18 1.07 -29.77
CA MET A 458 -52.98 0.70 -30.96
C MET A 458 -54.37 0.18 -30.59
N ARG A 459 -54.51 -0.58 -29.50
CA ARG A 459 -55.82 -1.06 -29.02
C ARG A 459 -56.68 0.06 -28.48
N GLU A 460 -56.11 0.99 -27.73
CA GLU A 460 -56.83 2.16 -27.20
C GLU A 460 -57.34 3.05 -28.34
N THR A 461 -56.49 3.36 -29.31
CA THR A 461 -56.87 4.14 -30.48
C THR A 461 -57.94 3.44 -31.32
N ALA A 462 -57.82 2.13 -31.55
CA ALA A 462 -58.85 1.36 -32.25
C ALA A 462 -60.19 1.35 -31.50
N ALA A 463 -60.18 1.17 -30.17
CA ALA A 463 -61.38 1.23 -29.35
C ALA A 463 -62.05 2.61 -29.42
N ALA A 464 -61.26 3.70 -29.33
CA ALA A 464 -61.76 5.06 -29.48
C ALA A 464 -62.40 5.28 -30.86
N LEU A 465 -61.78 4.80 -31.94
CA LEU A 465 -62.35 4.89 -33.29
C LEU A 465 -63.67 4.12 -33.43
N VAL A 466 -63.80 2.95 -32.82
CA VAL A 466 -65.04 2.17 -32.81
C VAL A 466 -66.15 2.92 -32.09
N ILE A 467 -65.87 3.45 -30.89
CA ILE A 467 -66.85 4.25 -30.12
C ILE A 467 -67.28 5.49 -30.93
N GLN A 468 -66.32 6.24 -31.47
CA GLN A 468 -66.60 7.42 -32.29
C GLN A 468 -67.43 7.08 -33.54
N LYS A 469 -67.13 5.96 -34.22
CA LYS A 469 -67.90 5.47 -35.38
C LYS A 469 -69.37 5.26 -35.02
N TYR A 470 -69.65 4.55 -33.93
CA TYR A 470 -71.03 4.28 -33.51
C TYR A 470 -71.77 5.54 -33.06
N LEU A 471 -71.12 6.43 -32.30
CA LEU A 471 -71.71 7.70 -31.89
C LEU A 471 -72.05 8.58 -33.09
N ARG A 472 -71.11 8.77 -34.03
CA ARG A 472 -71.37 9.54 -35.27
C ARG A 472 -72.54 8.95 -36.04
N GLY A 473 -72.55 7.63 -36.24
CA GLY A 473 -73.66 6.93 -36.91
C GLY A 473 -75.01 7.14 -36.21
N TRP A 474 -75.04 7.09 -34.88
CA TRP A 474 -76.25 7.34 -34.10
C TRP A 474 -76.75 8.79 -34.25
N PHE A 475 -75.86 9.79 -34.16
CA PHE A 475 -76.24 11.20 -34.35
C PHE A 475 -76.89 11.45 -35.72
N PHE A 476 -76.27 10.97 -36.80
CA PHE A 476 -76.82 11.12 -38.15
C PHE A 476 -78.17 10.41 -38.31
N ARG A 477 -78.30 9.20 -37.75
CA ARG A 477 -79.57 8.45 -37.79
C ARG A 477 -80.66 9.15 -36.99
N HIS A 478 -80.36 9.67 -35.80
CA HIS A 478 -81.31 10.42 -35.00
C HIS A 478 -81.77 11.69 -35.73
N ALA A 479 -80.84 12.46 -36.30
CA ALA A 479 -81.16 13.66 -37.08
C ALA A 479 -82.05 13.32 -38.29
N TYR A 480 -81.73 12.25 -39.03
CA TYR A 480 -82.55 11.79 -40.16
C TYR A 480 -83.96 11.35 -39.72
N MET A 481 -84.08 10.62 -38.60
CA MET A 481 -85.37 10.19 -38.07
C MET A 481 -86.25 11.37 -37.66
N GLN A 482 -85.67 12.41 -37.04
CA GLN A 482 -86.40 13.65 -36.72
C GLN A 482 -86.91 14.35 -38.00
N LEU A 483 -86.07 14.45 -39.03
CA LEU A 483 -86.46 15.01 -40.32
C LEU A 483 -87.58 14.18 -40.98
N GLN A 484 -87.47 12.86 -40.92
CA GLN A 484 -88.47 11.94 -41.45
C GLN A 484 -89.81 12.10 -40.72
N LEU A 485 -89.80 12.12 -39.38
CA LEU A 485 -91.02 12.34 -38.58
C LEU A 485 -91.68 13.68 -38.90
N ALA A 486 -90.90 14.76 -38.98
CA ALA A 486 -91.41 16.08 -39.38
C ALA A 486 -92.03 16.05 -40.78
N SER A 487 -91.37 15.39 -41.74
CA SER A 487 -91.90 15.26 -43.11
C SER A 487 -93.22 14.47 -43.16
N VAL A 488 -93.33 13.37 -42.40
CA VAL A 488 -94.54 12.54 -42.31
C VAL A 488 -95.68 13.31 -41.66
N LEU A 489 -95.41 14.09 -40.61
CA LEU A 489 -96.38 14.97 -39.96
C LEU A 489 -96.90 16.06 -40.91
N ILE A 490 -96.00 16.70 -41.66
CA ILE A 490 -96.38 17.71 -42.66
C ILE A 490 -97.22 17.06 -43.76
N GLN A 491 -96.79 15.92 -44.30
CA GLN A 491 -97.52 15.20 -45.35
C GLN A 491 -98.91 14.73 -44.89
N SER A 492 -99.02 14.17 -43.69
CA SER A 492 -100.31 13.73 -43.14
C SER A 492 -101.26 14.91 -42.92
N SER A 493 -100.73 16.04 -42.45
CA SER A 493 -101.47 17.29 -42.30
C SER A 493 -101.96 17.83 -43.64
N ILE A 494 -101.11 17.85 -44.68
CA ILE A 494 -101.47 18.29 -46.04
C ILE A 494 -102.52 17.35 -46.65
N ARG A 495 -102.36 16.02 -46.53
CA ARG A 495 -103.35 15.03 -47.01
C ARG A 495 -104.70 15.22 -46.33
N GLY A 496 -104.69 15.43 -45.01
CA GLY A 496 -105.87 15.75 -44.21
C GLY A 496 -106.54 17.05 -44.67
N PHE A 497 -105.77 18.13 -44.83
CA PHE A 497 -106.25 19.42 -45.32
C PHE A 497 -106.86 19.33 -46.73
N SER A 498 -106.17 18.65 -47.66
CA SER A 498 -106.64 18.47 -49.04
C SER A 498 -107.96 17.70 -49.09
N THR A 499 -108.10 16.64 -48.29
CA THR A 499 -109.35 15.88 -48.18
C THR A 499 -110.49 16.71 -47.60
N ARG A 500 -110.23 17.46 -46.52
CA ARG A 500 -111.22 18.39 -45.91
C ARG A 500 -111.67 19.46 -46.91
N ARG A 501 -110.74 20.05 -47.67
CA ARG A 501 -111.05 21.05 -48.70
C ARG A 501 -111.89 20.45 -49.84
N LYS A 502 -111.56 19.25 -50.33
CA LYS A 502 -112.38 18.54 -51.32
C LYS A 502 -113.78 18.24 -50.79
N PHE A 503 -113.91 17.86 -49.52
CA PHE A 503 -115.21 17.63 -48.89
C PHE A 503 -116.04 18.92 -48.80
N LEU A 504 -115.41 20.05 -48.45
CA LEU A 504 -116.08 21.36 -48.42
C LEU A 504 -116.62 21.74 -49.80
N TYR A 505 -115.81 21.64 -50.87
CA TYR A 505 -116.30 21.90 -52.24
C TYR A 505 -117.47 20.98 -52.62
N ARG A 506 -117.39 19.68 -52.31
CA ARG A 506 -118.53 18.76 -52.55
C ARG A 506 -119.78 19.15 -51.75
N LYS A 507 -119.62 19.69 -50.54
CA LYS A 507 -120.73 20.17 -49.71
C LYS A 507 -121.36 21.42 -50.32
N GLU A 508 -120.55 22.35 -50.83
CA GLU A 508 -120.98 23.54 -51.57
C GLU A 508 -121.71 23.17 -52.86
N ASP A 509 -121.15 22.26 -53.68
CA ASP A 509 -121.78 21.75 -54.90
C ASP A 509 -123.13 21.07 -54.61
N ARG A 510 -123.20 20.27 -53.55
CA ARG A 510 -124.45 19.63 -53.13
C ARG A 510 -125.49 20.66 -52.70
N ALA A 511 -125.08 21.68 -51.95
CA ALA A 511 -125.96 22.78 -51.56
C ALA A 511 -126.46 23.56 -52.79
N ALA A 512 -125.56 23.89 -53.73
CA ALA A 512 -125.90 24.54 -55.00
C ALA A 512 -126.89 23.68 -55.82
N THR A 513 -126.64 22.38 -55.94
CA THR A 513 -127.52 21.42 -56.64
C THR A 513 -128.91 21.38 -56.00
N LEU A 514 -129.00 21.36 -54.67
CA LEU A 514 -130.27 21.40 -53.93
C LEU A 514 -131.03 22.71 -54.17
N ILE A 515 -130.34 23.85 -54.13
CA ILE A 515 -130.92 25.18 -54.42
C ILE A 515 -131.43 25.23 -55.86
N GLN A 516 -130.62 24.80 -56.84
CA GLN A 516 -130.99 24.75 -58.26
C GLN A 516 -132.17 23.81 -58.51
N ALA A 517 -132.19 22.61 -57.91
CA ALA A 517 -133.28 21.66 -58.05
C ALA A 517 -134.59 22.22 -57.48
N ARG A 518 -134.54 22.86 -56.30
CA ARG A 518 -135.69 23.57 -55.72
C ARG A 518 -136.19 24.69 -56.63
N TRP A 519 -135.29 25.49 -57.19
CA TRP A 519 -135.65 26.57 -58.10
C TRP A 519 -136.26 26.05 -59.42
N ARG A 520 -135.70 24.99 -60.01
CA ARG A 520 -136.26 24.34 -61.22
C ARG A 520 -137.65 23.78 -60.97
N MET A 521 -137.85 23.09 -59.85
CA MET A 521 -139.17 22.60 -59.42
C MET A 521 -140.15 23.77 -59.24
N PHE A 522 -139.73 24.85 -58.57
CA PHE A 522 -140.53 26.06 -58.39
C PHE A 522 -140.93 26.69 -59.73
N LYS A 523 -140.00 26.80 -60.70
CA LYS A 523 -140.26 27.31 -62.05
C LYS A 523 -141.33 26.50 -62.78
N ILE A 524 -141.19 25.17 -62.84
CA ILE A 524 -142.18 24.29 -63.48
C ILE A 524 -143.54 24.40 -62.77
N ARG A 525 -143.55 24.40 -61.44
CA ARG A 525 -144.77 24.54 -60.63
C ARG A 525 -145.47 25.88 -60.88
N SER A 526 -144.72 26.97 -61.04
CA SER A 526 -145.24 28.30 -61.37
C SER A 526 -145.86 28.33 -62.78
N ILE A 527 -145.17 27.78 -63.78
CA ILE A 527 -145.70 27.68 -65.15
C ILE A 527 -146.98 26.84 -65.18
N TYR A 528 -147.00 25.69 -64.50
CA TYR A 528 -148.18 24.84 -64.39
C TYR A 528 -149.34 25.57 -63.73
N ARG A 529 -149.12 26.23 -62.58
CA ARG A 529 -150.15 27.03 -61.90
C ARG A 529 -150.70 28.16 -62.78
N ASN A 530 -149.82 28.90 -63.48
CA ASN A 530 -150.24 29.95 -64.40
C ASN A 530 -151.07 29.39 -65.57
N ARG A 531 -150.64 28.27 -66.18
CA ARG A 531 -151.43 27.58 -67.21
C ARG A 531 -152.78 27.10 -66.67
N GLN A 532 -152.81 26.51 -65.47
CA GLN A 532 -154.03 26.05 -64.82
C GLN A 532 -154.99 27.21 -64.57
N SER A 533 -154.51 28.35 -64.04
CA SER A 533 -155.32 29.56 -63.85
C SER A 533 -155.89 30.08 -65.17
N LYS A 534 -155.09 30.10 -66.26
CA LYS A 534 -155.57 30.49 -67.60
C LYS A 534 -156.62 29.51 -68.15
N ILE A 535 -156.41 28.21 -68.00
CA ILE A 535 -157.39 27.17 -68.41
C ILE A 535 -158.68 27.33 -67.63
N ILE A 536 -158.62 27.50 -66.30
CA ILE A 536 -159.79 27.73 -65.45
C ILE A 536 -160.53 29.00 -65.89
N ALA A 537 -159.82 30.10 -66.17
CA ALA A 537 -160.45 31.33 -66.67
C ALA A 537 -161.17 31.11 -68.02
N ILE A 538 -160.55 30.38 -68.96
CA ILE A 538 -161.17 30.02 -70.25
C ILE A 538 -162.40 29.12 -70.03
N GLN A 539 -162.31 28.11 -69.15
CA GLN A 539 -163.41 27.23 -68.80
C GLN A 539 -164.58 28.00 -68.18
N CYS A 540 -164.30 28.93 -67.27
CA CYS A 540 -165.30 29.82 -66.67
C CYS A 540 -165.97 30.71 -67.73
N LEU A 541 -165.20 31.32 -68.64
CA LEU A 541 -165.75 32.10 -69.76
C LEU A 541 -166.58 31.26 -70.72
N TRP A 542 -166.15 30.03 -71.02
CA TRP A 542 -166.89 29.09 -71.87
C TRP A 542 -168.22 28.67 -71.22
N ARG A 543 -168.20 28.34 -69.92
CA ARG A 543 -169.43 28.07 -69.14
C ARG A 543 -170.36 29.27 -69.11
N GLN A 544 -169.83 30.49 -68.94
CA GLN A 544 -170.62 31.73 -69.01
C GLN A 544 -171.21 31.95 -70.41
N LYS A 545 -170.47 31.64 -71.48
CA LYS A 545 -170.95 31.70 -72.87
C LYS A 545 -172.08 30.70 -73.11
N LEU A 546 -171.95 29.47 -72.62
CA LEU A 546 -173.00 28.44 -72.64
C LEU A 546 -174.26 28.92 -71.92
N ALA A 547 -174.14 29.40 -70.68
CA ALA A 547 -175.26 29.95 -69.91
C ALA A 547 -175.93 31.15 -70.61
N LYS A 548 -175.16 32.05 -71.25
CA LYS A 548 -175.71 33.14 -72.07
C LYS A 548 -176.45 32.63 -73.31
N ARG A 549 -176.02 31.51 -73.90
CA ARG A 549 -176.69 30.85 -75.04
C ARG A 549 -178.02 30.26 -74.60
N GLU A 550 -178.03 29.59 -73.45
CA GLU A 550 -179.21 28.98 -72.81
C GLU A 550 -180.24 30.03 -72.40
N LEU A 551 -179.79 31.17 -71.86
CA LEU A 551 -180.64 32.34 -71.57
C LEU A 551 -181.29 32.91 -72.85
N ARG A 552 -180.57 32.92 -73.98
CA ARG A 552 -181.14 33.36 -75.26
C ARG A 552 -182.19 32.37 -75.78
N SER A 553 -181.96 31.06 -75.68
CA SER A 553 -182.96 30.07 -76.10
C SER A 553 -184.23 30.12 -75.23
N LEU A 554 -184.10 30.38 -73.93
CA LEU A 554 -185.25 30.54 -73.02
C LEU A 554 -186.03 31.85 -73.26
N ARG A 555 -185.40 32.91 -73.80
CA ARG A 555 -186.08 34.17 -74.19
C ARG A 555 -186.88 34.07 -75.49
N ILE A 556 -186.51 33.17 -76.40
CA ILE A 556 -187.18 32.99 -77.70
C ILE A 556 -188.45 32.14 -77.57
N MET A 557 -188.51 31.21 -76.59
CA MET A 557 -189.67 30.34 -76.38
C MET A 557 -190.79 30.94 -75.52
N GLY A 558 -190.64 32.18 -75.02
CA GLY A 558 -191.55 32.81 -74.05
C GLY A 558 -192.40 33.97 -74.57
N GLY A 559 -192.46 34.23 -75.88
CA GLY A 559 -193.22 35.36 -76.44
C GLY A 559 -194.11 34.94 -77.60
N SER A 560 -195.40 35.24 -77.48
CA SER A 560 -196.48 35.10 -78.45
C SER A 560 -196.20 35.80 -79.79
#